data_AF-A0A1F8H1H3-F1
#
_entry.id   AF-A0A1F8H1H3-F1
#
_cell.length_a   1.000
_cell.length_b   1.000
_cell.length_c   1.000
_cell.angle_alpha   90.00
_cell.angle_beta   90.00
_cell.angle_gamma   90.00
#
_symmetry.space_group_name_H-M   'P 1'
#
loop_
_entity.id
_entity.type
_entity.pdbx_description
1 polymer ?
#
loop_
_entity_poly.entity_id
_entity_poly.type
_entity_poly.pdbx_seq_one_letter_code
_entity_poly.pdbx_strand_id
1 'polypeptide(L)' 'MYIPEFIHSNLGLILNIIGSILVVVSIGKFPDGFGGSTTSNNGREYHFAYVTRPTGLKIGLLLIIIGFIVQILEKY' A
#
# COMPACT_ATOMS: atom_id res chain seq x y z
N MET A 1 -17.75 23.99 9.75
CA MET A 1 -16.36 23.55 9.91
C MET A 1 -15.67 23.82 8.58
N TYR A 2 -14.87 24.90 8.49
CA TYR A 2 -14.19 25.28 7.25
C TYR A 2 -13.04 24.29 7.03
N ILE A 3 -13.19 23.39 6.05
CA ILE A 3 -12.07 22.59 5.56
C ILE A 3 -11.30 23.53 4.62
N PRO A 4 -10.02 23.85 4.91
CA PRO A 4 -9.26 24.77 4.08
C PRO A 4 -9.14 24.22 2.65
N GLU A 5 -9.31 25.08 1.64
CA GLU A 5 -9.31 24.72 0.21
C GLU A 5 -8.07 23.95 -0.23
N PHE A 6 -6.94 24.15 0.47
CA PHE A 6 -5.71 23.39 0.30
C PHE A 6 -5.90 21.87 0.47
N ILE A 7 -6.74 21.46 1.44
CA ILE A 7 -7.04 20.06 1.71
C ILE A 7 -7.92 19.50 0.60
N HIS A 8 -8.84 20.28 0.03
CA HIS A 8 -9.64 19.83 -1.11
C HIS A 8 -8.80 19.64 -2.37
N SER A 9 -7.88 20.56 -2.71
CA SER A 9 -7.08 20.39 -3.93
C SER A 9 -6.07 19.25 -3.90
N ASN A 10 -5.80 18.68 -2.71
CA ASN A 10 -4.77 17.65 -2.52
C ASN A 10 -5.32 16.38 -1.85
N LEU A 11 -6.64 16.25 -1.71
CA LEU A 11 -7.23 15.17 -0.93
C LEU A 11 -6.92 13.80 -1.55
N GLY A 12 -7.02 13.69 -2.87
CA GLY A 12 -6.65 12.47 -3.59
C GLY A 12 -5.18 12.08 -3.41
N LEU A 13 -4.29 13.07 -3.40
CA LEU A 13 -2.85 12.85 -3.19
C LEU A 13 -2.56 12.37 -1.76
N ILE A 14 -3.19 12.99 -0.75
CA ILE A 14 -3.05 12.60 0.66
C ILE A 14 -3.53 11.15 0.87
N LEU A 15 -4.69 10.79 0.31
CA LEU A 15 -5.22 9.43 0.38
C LEU A 15 -4.28 8.40 -0.25
N ASN A 16 -3.69 8.73 -1.40
CA ASN A 16 -2.71 7.88 -2.07
C ASN A 16 -1.44 7.68 -1.25
N ILE A 17 -0.92 8.73 -0.61
CA ILE A 17 0.25 8.63 0.28
C ILE A 17 -0.06 7.71 1.47
N ILE A 18 -1.17 7.96 2.16
CA ILE A 18 -1.57 7.17 3.34
C ILE A 18 -1.79 5.71 2.95
N GLY A 19 -2.50 5.46 1.85
CA GLY A 19 -2.75 4.13 1.34
C GLY A 19 -1.47 3.38 0.95
N SER A 20 -0.51 4.09 0.33
CA SER A 20 0.80 3.51 -0.04
C SER A 20 1.62 3.11 1.20
N ILE A 21 1.65 3.96 2.23
CA ILE A 21 2.32 3.63 3.51
C ILE A 21 1.68 2.39 4.15
N LEU A 22 0.34 2.32 4.15
CA LEU A 22 -0.40 1.17 4.68
C LEU A 22 -0.07 -0.13 3.93
N VAL A 23 0.03 -0.08 2.60
CA VAL A 23 0.41 -1.25 1.79
C VAL A 23 1.83 -1.70 2.14
N VAL A 24 2.79 -0.76 2.20
CA VAL A 24 4.20 -1.07 2.51
C VAL A 24 4.34 -1.68 3.91
N VAL A 25 3.70 -1.09 4.93
CA VAL A 25 3.76 -1.59 6.31
C VAL A 25 3.02 -2.92 6.48
N SER A 26 2.11 -3.25 5.56
CA SER A 26 1.38 -4.53 5.57
C SER A 26 2.15 -5.68 4.93
N ILE A 27 3.27 -5.36 4.27
CA ILE A 27 4.22 -6.33 3.72
C ILE A 27 5.40 -6.39 4.70
N GLY A 28 5.78 -7.60 5.09
CA GLY A 28 6.90 -7.81 5.99
C GLY A 28 7.70 -9.05 5.63
N LYS A 29 8.73 -9.30 6.44
CA LYS A 29 9.52 -10.52 6.34
C LYS A 29 8.66 -11.73 6.70
N PHE A 30 8.95 -12.86 6.05
CA PHE A 30 8.39 -14.15 6.46
C PHE A 30 8.68 -14.38 7.95
N PRO A 31 7.72 -14.92 8.73
CA PRO A 31 7.96 -15.27 10.13
C PRO A 31 9.12 -16.26 10.24
N ASP A 32 10.01 -16.02 11.20
CA ASP A 32 11.21 -16.83 11.42
C ASP A 32 10.83 -18.31 11.60
N GLY A 33 11.42 -19.19 10.78
CA GLY A 33 11.18 -20.64 10.81
C GLY A 33 10.35 -21.20 9.65
N PHE A 34 9.68 -20.36 8.85
CA PHE A 34 9.09 -20.77 7.57
C PHE A 34 9.93 -20.21 6.43
N GLY A 35 10.54 -21.11 5.63
CA GLY A 35 11.47 -20.78 4.54
C GLY A 35 11.00 -19.60 3.69
N GLY A 36 11.53 -18.41 3.98
CA GLY A 36 11.28 -17.17 3.24
C GLY A 36 12.10 -17.06 1.96
N SER A 37 12.85 -18.11 1.62
CA SER A 37 13.61 -18.23 0.39
C SER A 37 13.37 -19.60 -0.26
N THR A 38 13.20 -19.62 -1.58
CA THR A 38 13.36 -20.83 -2.38
C THR A 38 14.59 -20.69 -3.25
N THR A 39 15.39 -21.76 -3.35
CA THR A 39 16.56 -21.80 -4.22
C THR A 39 16.16 -22.43 -5.53
N SER A 40 16.26 -21.67 -6.62
CA SER A 40 16.05 -22.20 -7.97
C SER A 40 17.15 -23.20 -8.33
N ASN A 41 16.86 -24.10 -9.27
CA ASN A 41 17.81 -25.11 -9.79
C ASN A 41 19.14 -24.51 -10.31
N ASN A 42 19.18 -23.20 -10.55
CA ASN A 42 20.38 -22.47 -10.96
C ASN A 42 21.13 -21.80 -9.78
N GLY A 43 20.80 -22.13 -8.53
CA GLY A 43 21.42 -21.59 -7.33
C GLY A 43 21.00 -20.16 -6.95
N ARG A 44 19.95 -19.60 -7.57
CA ARG A 44 19.43 -18.27 -7.22
C ARG A 44 18.40 -18.35 -6.10
N GLU A 45 18.59 -17.56 -5.05
CA GLU A 45 17.64 -17.41 -3.95
C GLU A 45 16.56 -16.38 -4.28
N TYR A 46 15.30 -16.76 -4.09
CA TYR A 46 14.15 -15.87 -4.23
C TYR A 46 13.57 -15.59 -2.87
N HIS A 47 13.67 -14.34 -2.40
CA HIS A 47 13.02 -13.92 -1.17
C HIS A 47 11.57 -13.58 -1.44
N PHE A 48 10.65 -14.28 -0.78
CA PHE A 48 9.23 -13.97 -0.88
C PHE A 48 8.86 -12.90 0.14
N ALA A 49 8.13 -11.88 -0.32
CA ALA A 49 7.51 -10.91 0.56
C ALA A 49 6.22 -11.51 1.14
N TYR A 50 6.03 -11.44 2.46
CA TYR A 50 4.84 -11.97 3.11
C TYR A 50 3.89 -10.85 3.53
N VAL A 51 2.59 -11.06 3.33
CA VAL A 51 1.56 -10.12 3.81
C VAL A 51 1.34 -10.37 5.29
N THR A 52 2.01 -9.58 6.12
CA THR A 52 1.94 -9.70 7.59
C THR A 52 0.63 -9.16 8.15
N ARG A 53 0.03 -8.16 7.48
CA ARG A 53 -1.24 -7.53 7.92
C ARG A 53 -2.23 -7.47 6.75
N PRO A 54 -2.97 -8.56 6.46
CA PRO A 54 -3.86 -8.63 5.30
C PRO A 54 -4.97 -7.58 5.35
N THR A 55 -5.47 -7.23 6.54
CA THR A 55 -6.47 -6.16 6.70
C THR A 55 -5.89 -4.78 6.37
N GLY A 56 -4.66 -4.50 6.79
CA GLY A 56 -3.97 -3.24 6.48
C GLY A 56 -3.69 -3.08 4.98
N LEU A 57 -3.32 -4.18 4.31
CA LEU A 57 -3.14 -4.21 2.86
C LEU A 57 -4.43 -3.85 2.12
N LYS A 58 -5.55 -4.46 2.52
CA LYS A 58 -6.87 -4.20 1.92
C LYS A 58 -7.31 -2.74 2.12
N ILE A 59 -7.15 -2.20 3.32
CA ILE A 59 -7.48 -0.80 3.63
C ILE A 59 -6.58 0.14 2.82
N GLY A 60 -5.27 -0.14 2.76
CA GLY A 60 -4.32 0.66 1.98
C GLY A 60 -4.64 0.70 0.50
N LEU A 61 -4.95 -0.45 -0.11
CA LEU A 61 -5.39 -0.53 -1.50
C LEU A 61 -6.69 0.22 -1.75
N LEU A 62 -7.65 0.10 -0.84
CA LEU A 62 -8.93 0.81 -0.95
C LEU A 62 -8.74 2.33 -0.88
N LEU A 63 -7.87 2.82 0.01
CA LEU A 63 -7.52 4.24 0.10
C LEU A 63 -6.84 4.76 -1.17
N ILE A 64 -5.98 3.96 -1.81
CA ILE A 64 -5.36 4.32 -3.09
C ILE A 64 -6.43 4.42 -4.18
N ILE A 65 -7.33 3.45 -4.28
CA ILE A 65 -8.40 3.47 -5.28
C ILE A 65 -9.29 4.71 -5.10
N ILE A 66 -9.72 5.00 -3.87
CA ILE A 66 -10.50 6.19 -3.57
C ILE A 66 -9.69 7.47 -3.86
N GLY A 67 -8.42 7.51 -3.49
CA GLY A 67 -7.53 8.63 -3.75
C GLY A 67 -7.41 8.97 -5.23
N PHE A 68 -7.25 7.96 -6.09
CA PHE A 68 -7.27 8.15 -7.55
C PHE A 68 -8.62 8.60 -8.07
N ILE A 69 -9.73 8.03 -7.59
CA ILE A 69 -11.08 8.44 -8.02
C ILE A 69 -11.31 9.92 -7.67
N VAL A 70 -11.00 10.31 -6.44
CA VAL A 70 -11.10 11.71 -5.98
C VAL A 70 -10.23 12.62 -6.84
N GLN A 71 -8.98 12.24 -7.11
CA GLN A 71 -8.07 13.04 -7.93
C GLN A 71 -8.53 13.18 -9.39
N ILE A 72 -9.21 12.17 -9.94
CA ILE A 72 -9.84 12.27 -11.27
C ILE A 72 -11.04 13.21 -11.21
N LEU A 73 -11.91 13.08 -10.20
CA LEU A 73 -13.09 13.94 -10.04
C LEU A 73 -12.72 15.41 -9.77
N GLU A 74 -11.62 15.68 -9.09
CA GLU A 74 -11.11 17.05 -8.88
C GLU A 74 -10.54 17.68 -10.17
N LYS A 75 -10.15 16.86 -11.14
CA LYS A 75 -9.55 17.31 -12.41
C LYS A 75 -10.60 17.61 -13.49
N TYR A 76 -11.81 17.08 -13.35
CA TYR A 76 -12.94 17.27 -14.26
C TYR A 76 -13.95 18.26 -13.71
#